data_AF-A0A4R2BEQ3-F1
#
_entry.id   AF-A0A4R2BEQ3-F1
#
_cell.length_a   1.000
_cell.length_b   1.000
_cell.length_c   1.000
_cell.angle_alpha   90.00
_cell.angle_beta   90.00
_cell.angle_gamma   90.00
#
_symmetry.space_group_name_H-M   'P 1'
#
loop_
_entity.id
_entity.type
_entity.pdbx_description
1 polymer ?
#
loop_
_entity_poly.entity_id
_entity_poly.type
_entity_poly.pdbx_seq_one_letter_code
_entity_poly.pdbx_strand_id
1 'polypeptide(L)' 'MYAVLVVSVIIVLAVLLLAVLTTSKAYTYKHTVDPLDENPNIKTDSNSIDQEKK' A
#
# COMPACT_ATOMS: atom_id res chain seq x y z
N MET A 1 10.04 -33.18 -26.03
CA MET A 1 10.44 -31.75 -26.00
C MET A 1 9.24 -30.83 -25.74
N TYR A 2 8.15 -30.90 -26.50
CA TYR A 2 6.97 -30.04 -26.31
C TYR A 2 6.28 -30.18 -24.95
N ALA A 3 6.22 -31.39 -24.38
CA ALA A 3 5.67 -31.60 -23.04
C ALA A 3 6.41 -30.79 -21.96
N VAL A 4 7.74 -30.68 -22.06
CA VAL A 4 8.56 -29.88 -21.14
C VAL A 4 8.26 -28.39 -21.29
N LEU A 5 8.05 -27.94 -22.53
CA LEU A 5 7.66 -26.55 -22.84
C LEU A 5 6.30 -26.21 -22.21
N VAL A 6 5.30 -27.07 -22.39
CA VAL A 6 3.96 -26.88 -21.82
C VAL A 6 3.99 -26.87 -20.29
N VAL A 7 4.70 -27.81 -19.66
CA VAL A 7 4.83 -27.88 -18.20
C VAL A 7 5.54 -26.64 -17.65
N SER A 8 6.59 -26.16 -18.31
CA SER A 8 7.30 -24.95 -17.92
C SER A 8 6.39 -23.71 -17.92
N VAL A 9 5.59 -23.53 -18.97
CA VAL A 9 4.65 -22.41 -19.05
C VAL A 9 3.60 -22.48 -17.95
N ILE A 10 3.07 -23.67 -17.66
CA ILE A 10 2.09 -23.86 -16.57
C ILE A 10 2.68 -23.48 -15.21
N ILE A 11 3.92 -23.89 -14.92
CA ILE A 11 4.59 -23.56 -13.67
C ILE A 11 4.79 -22.05 -13.53
N VAL A 12 5.21 -21.37 -14.59
CA VAL A 12 5.39 -19.90 -14.58
C VAL A 12 4.06 -19.19 -14.30
N LEU A 13 2.97 -19.61 -14.94
CA LEU A 13 1.63 -19.05 -14.68
C LEU A 13 1.17 -19.31 -13.24
N ALA A 14 1.40 -20.50 -12.71
CA ALA A 14 1.06 -20.84 -11.33
C ALA A 14 1.83 -19.97 -10.33
N VAL A 15 3.14 -19.81 -10.52
CA VAL A 15 3.99 -18.97 -9.67
C VAL A 15 3.58 -17.49 -9.77
N LEU A 16 3.25 -16.99 -10.97
CA LEU A 16 2.77 -15.62 -11.16
C LEU A 16 1.46 -15.37 -10.42
N LEU A 17 0.49 -16.28 -10.52
CA LEU A 17 -0.77 -16.17 -9.80
C LEU A 17 -0.54 -16.16 -8.29
N LEU A 18 0.27 -17.10 -7.77
CA LEU A 18 0.62 -17.13 -6.35
C LEU A 18 1.30 -15.82 -5.89
N ALA A 19 2.24 -15.29 -6.69
CA ALA A 19 2.95 -14.06 -6.38
C ALA A 19 2.01 -12.87 -6.31
N VAL A 20 1.17 -12.65 -7.33
CA VAL A 20 0.22 -11.52 -7.35
C VAL A 20 -0.76 -11.61 -6.20
N LEU A 21 -1.30 -12.81 -5.92
CA LEU A 21 -2.24 -13.00 -4.80
C LEU A 21 -1.59 -12.70 -3.45
N THR A 22 -0.36 -13.18 -3.23
CA THR A 22 0.38 -12.98 -1.97
C THR A 22 0.77 -11.51 -1.79
N THR A 23 1.30 -10.90 -2.84
CA THR A 23 1.72 -9.50 -2.84
C THR A 23 0.51 -8.56 -2.72
N SER A 24 -0.62 -8.87 -3.35
CA SER A 24 -1.87 -8.10 -3.19
C SER A 24 -2.36 -8.08 -1.73
N LYS A 25 -2.24 -9.19 -1.00
CA LYS A 25 -2.55 -9.24 0.43
C LYS A 25 -1.59 -8.39 1.26
N ALA A 26 -0.30 -8.38 0.93
CA ALA A 26 0.70 -7.57 1.61
C ALA A 26 0.52 -6.05 1.36
N TYR A 27 0.14 -5.64 0.16
CA TYR A 27 -0.21 -4.24 -0.12
C TYR A 27 -1.54 -3.82 0.52
N THR A 28 -2.47 -4.77 0.69
CA THR A 28 -3.73 -4.53 1.41
C THR A 28 -3.50 -4.37 2.91
N TYR A 29 -2.36 -4.84 3.43
CA TYR A 29 -1.96 -4.52 4.79
C TYR A 29 -1.69 -3.02 4.84
N LYS A 30 -2.74 -2.28 5.26
CA LYS A 30 -2.67 -0.87 5.56
C LYS A 30 -1.39 -0.67 6.34
N HIS A 31 -0.45 0.09 5.79
CA HIS A 31 0.44 0.85 6.62
C HIS A 31 -0.50 1.63 7.54
N THR A 32 -0.65 1.15 8.77
CA THR A 32 -1.25 1.93 9.83
C THR A 32 -0.28 3.09 9.97
N VAL A 33 -0.52 4.13 9.18
CA VAL A 33 0.04 5.44 9.42
C VAL A 33 -0.52 5.74 10.79
N ASP A 34 0.33 5.58 11.81
CA ASP A 34 -0.07 5.78 13.19
C ASP A 34 -0.87 7.09 13.25
N PRO A 35 -2.08 7.06 13.84
CA PRO A 35 -2.88 8.26 13.95
C PRO A 35 -2.02 9.33 14.60
N LEU A 36 -1.88 10.47 13.94
CA LEU A 36 -1.10 11.63 14.41
C LEU A 36 -1.73 12.30 15.65
N ASP A 37 -2.76 11.69 16.23
CA ASP A 37 -3.60 12.20 17.30
C ASP A 37 -2.85 12.32 18.64
N GLU A 38 -1.66 11.73 18.78
CA GLU A 38 -0.89 11.72 20.02
C GLU A 38 0.54 12.26 19.86
N ASN A 39 0.78 13.18 18.91
CA ASN A 39 2.09 13.85 18.79
C ASN A 39 2.12 15.17 19.60
N PRO A 40 2.82 15.21 20.76
CA PRO A 40 2.94 16.42 21.59
C PRO A 40 3.76 17.54 20.93
N ASN A 41 4.32 17.33 19.73
CA ASN A 41 5.04 18.35 18.96
C ASN A 41 4.17 19.07 17.91
N ILE A 42 2.87 18.76 17.79
CA ILE A 42 1.95 19.62 17.02
C ILE A 42 1.72 20.89 17.83
N LYS A 43 2.66 21.82 17.70
CA LYS A 43 2.43 23.21 18.08
C LYS A 43 1.34 23.74 17.15
N THR A 44 0.13 23.88 17.69
CA THR A 44 -0.87 24.79 17.13
C THR A 44 -0.27 26.20 17.22
N ASP A 45 0.56 26.53 16.24
CA ASP A 45 1.04 27.88 16.06
C ASP A 45 -0.16 28.73 15.65
N SER A 46 -0.48 29.59 16.59
CA SER A 46 -1.48 30.63 16.56
C SER A 46 -1.30 31.58 15.36
N ASN A 47 -2.41 32.19 14.96
CA ASN A 47 -2.45 33.54 14.37
C ASN A 47 -2.06 33.69 12.89
N SER A 48 -2.95 33.29 11.96
CA SER A 48 -2.90 33.81 10.57
C SER A 48 -4.19 33.67 9.75
N ILE A 49 -5.40 33.82 10.31
CA ILE A 49 -6.59 34.19 9.49
C ILE A 49 -7.56 35.04 10.32
N ASP A 50 -7.18 36.30 10.58
CA ASP A 50 -8.14 37.40 10.47
C ASP A 50 -8.09 37.85 9.01
N GLN A 51 -9.23 38.32 8.48
CA GLN A 51 -9.53 38.84 7.13
C GLN A 51 -10.33 37.88 6.24
N GLU A 52 -11.51 38.38 5.82
CA GLU A 52 -12.53 37.77 4.93
C GLU A 52 -13.57 36.89 5.66
N LYS A 53 -14.72 37.41 6.12
CA LYS A 53 -15.75 38.04 5.28
C LYS A 53 -16.78 38.82 6.13
N LYS A 54 -17.02 40.02 5.63
CA LYS A 54 -18.11 40.99 5.80
C LYS A 54 -19.49 40.46 6.21
#